data_AF-A0AAQ4E3U0-F1
#
_entry.id   AF-A0AAQ4E3U0-F1
#
_cell.length_a   1.000
_cell.length_b   1.000
_cell.length_c   1.000
_cell.angle_alpha   90.00
_cell.angle_beta   90.00
_cell.angle_gamma   90.00
#
_symmetry.space_group_name_H-M   'P 1'
#
loop_
_entity.id
_entity.type
_entity.pdbx_description
1 polymer ?
#
loop_
_entity_poly.entity_id
_entity_poly.type
_entity_poly.pdbx_seq_one_letter_code
_entity_poly.pdbx_strand_id
1 'polypeptide(L)'
;MRLFLPLHADAFAKIFARVIEGWYNPASPVACSVLLNLIDTAMLRAASQSSRARITAGVSFYGKKKSARPVTTEAQKQRLEDLIGQIGTNMLFWYSLAPSLVCMAVCPVVFFPIAEKLCGARELQLMTGISGPLYVASHFLFDLLFHYLVPFSACFAIYSFWYADLEFTTVVAVYVIVLAFAPVAIFEAYLLAHFLHSEAGAFTCALVVFVIGGNNPTTE
;
A
#
# COMPACT_ATOMS: atom_id res chain seq x y z
N MET A 1 -17.99 25.74 -16.47
CA MET A 1 -17.16 26.45 -17.47
C MET A 1 -17.97 26.60 -18.76
N ARG A 2 -17.91 27.74 -19.46
CA ARG A 2 -18.79 28.04 -20.62
C ARG A 2 -18.08 27.70 -21.94
N LEU A 3 -18.80 27.14 -22.91
CA LEU A 3 -18.29 26.84 -24.27
C LEU A 3 -19.12 27.63 -25.30
N PHE A 4 -18.45 28.39 -26.18
CA PHE A 4 -19.08 29.11 -27.29
C PHE A 4 -18.59 28.52 -28.62
N LEU A 5 -19.51 28.20 -29.54
CA LEU A 5 -19.22 27.71 -30.89
C LEU A 5 -19.75 28.71 -31.93
N PRO A 6 -18.88 29.42 -32.67
CA PRO A 6 -19.31 30.21 -33.82
C PRO A 6 -19.31 29.33 -35.08
N LEU A 7 -20.45 29.22 -35.76
CA LEU A 7 -20.58 28.57 -37.06
C LEU A 7 -20.61 29.62 -38.16
N HIS A 8 -19.56 29.67 -38.99
CA HIS A 8 -19.54 30.43 -40.24
C HIS A 8 -19.74 29.47 -41.42
N ALA A 9 -20.90 29.55 -42.07
CA ALA A 9 -21.10 29.15 -43.45
C ALA A 9 -22.28 29.96 -44.00
N ASP A 10 -21.94 30.83 -44.95
CA ASP A 10 -22.82 31.84 -45.51
C ASP A 10 -24.05 31.20 -46.22
N ALA A 11 -25.18 31.91 -46.14
CA ALA A 11 -26.50 31.61 -46.73
C ALA A 11 -27.55 30.81 -45.91
N PHE A 12 -27.19 30.03 -44.87
CA PHE A 12 -28.19 29.42 -43.94
C PHE A 12 -28.31 30.15 -42.58
N ALA A 13 -27.50 31.18 -42.36
CA ALA A 13 -27.20 31.77 -41.06
C ALA A 13 -28.29 32.67 -40.44
N LYS A 14 -29.40 32.98 -41.14
CA LYS A 14 -30.39 33.95 -40.61
C LYS A 14 -31.54 33.37 -39.79
N ILE A 15 -31.79 32.06 -39.81
CA ILE A 15 -32.93 31.45 -39.09
C ILE A 15 -32.50 30.71 -37.81
N PHE A 16 -31.24 30.32 -37.66
CA PHE A 16 -30.77 29.46 -36.55
C PHE A 16 -29.67 30.06 -35.65
N ALA A 17 -29.56 31.38 -35.53
CA ALA A 17 -28.62 32.01 -34.60
C ALA A 17 -29.09 31.97 -33.12
N ARG A 18 -29.50 30.79 -32.62
CA ARG A 18 -29.67 30.56 -31.18
C ARG A 18 -28.41 29.91 -30.64
N VAL A 19 -27.63 30.69 -29.90
CA VAL A 19 -26.51 30.17 -29.10
C VAL A 19 -27.08 29.26 -28.03
N ILE A 20 -26.68 27.99 -28.01
CA ILE A 20 -27.06 27.04 -26.96
C ILE A 20 -25.96 26.97 -25.94
N GLU A 21 -26.30 27.32 -24.71
CA GLU A 21 -25.39 27.24 -23.57
C GLU A 21 -25.57 25.90 -22.85
N GLY A 22 -24.50 25.08 -22.85
CA GLY A 22 -24.45 23.84 -22.11
C GLY A 22 -23.59 23.98 -20.86
N TRP A 23 -24.12 23.56 -19.71
CA TRP A 23 -23.41 23.56 -18.44
C TRP A 23 -22.86 22.16 -18.17
N TYR A 24 -21.57 22.07 -17.86
CA TYR A 24 -20.93 20.82 -17.49
C TYR A 24 -20.00 20.99 -16.27
N ASN A 25 -19.80 19.89 -15.56
CA ASN A 25 -18.88 19.81 -14.43
C ASN A 25 -17.42 19.69 -14.93
N PRO A 26 -16.54 20.66 -14.65
CA PRO A 26 -15.14 20.60 -15.08
C PRO A 26 -14.31 19.55 -14.32
N ALA A 27 -14.77 19.05 -13.18
CA ALA A 27 -14.05 18.05 -12.39
C ALA A 27 -14.07 16.65 -13.03
N SER A 28 -14.99 16.39 -13.96
CA SER A 28 -15.05 15.12 -14.69
C SER A 28 -14.50 15.30 -16.11
N PRO A 29 -13.44 14.55 -16.50
CA PRO A 29 -12.79 14.70 -17.80
C PRO A 29 -13.70 14.32 -18.98
N VAL A 30 -14.79 13.60 -18.74
CA VAL A 30 -15.72 13.12 -19.77
C VAL A 30 -16.97 14.00 -19.87
N ALA A 31 -17.23 14.87 -18.89
CA ALA A 31 -18.47 15.63 -18.80
C ALA A 31 -18.70 16.58 -19.99
N CYS A 32 -17.63 17.15 -20.56
CA CYS A 32 -17.72 17.99 -21.75
C CYS A 32 -18.13 17.17 -22.99
N SER A 33 -17.54 15.99 -23.19
CA SER A 33 -17.85 15.10 -24.31
C SER A 33 -19.28 14.57 -24.25
N VAL A 34 -19.78 14.26 -23.04
CA VAL A 34 -21.17 13.85 -22.83
C VAL A 34 -22.15 14.97 -23.17
N LEU A 35 -21.84 16.20 -22.74
CA LEU A 35 -22.66 17.37 -23.03
C LEU A 35 -22.75 17.64 -24.54
N LEU A 36 -21.62 17.56 -25.26
CA LEU A 36 -21.60 17.73 -26.72
C LEU A 36 -22.45 16.68 -27.43
N ASN A 37 -22.29 15.40 -27.07
CA ASN A 37 -23.11 14.33 -27.65
C ASN A 37 -24.61 14.50 -27.39
N LEU A 38 -24.96 15.04 -26.22
CA LEU A 38 -26.35 15.36 -25.87
C LEU A 38 -26.91 16.49 -26.75
N ILE A 39 -26.16 17.57 -26.94
CA ILE A 39 -26.55 18.70 -27.80
C ILE A 39 -26.69 18.25 -29.25
N ASP A 40 -25.72 17.49 -29.77
CA ASP A 40 -25.73 17.00 -31.15
C ASP A 40 -26.92 16.06 -31.40
N THR A 41 -27.21 15.17 -30.45
CA THR A 41 -28.38 14.29 -30.53
C THR A 41 -29.69 15.08 -30.48
N ALA A 42 -29.78 16.12 -29.62
CA ALA A 42 -30.96 16.96 -29.53
C ALA A 42 -31.20 17.77 -30.82
N MET A 43 -30.13 18.31 -31.40
CA MET A 43 -30.17 19.00 -32.70
C MET A 43 -30.61 18.09 -33.84
N LEU A 44 -30.04 16.88 -33.89
CA LEU A 44 -30.39 15.91 -34.92
C LEU A 44 -31.87 15.52 -34.84
N ARG A 45 -32.41 15.34 -33.63
CA ARG A 45 -33.84 15.05 -33.43
C ARG A 45 -34.73 16.22 -33.84
N ALA A 46 -34.32 17.45 -33.53
CA ALA A 46 -35.05 18.65 -33.92
C ALA A 46 -35.07 18.84 -35.46
N ALA A 47 -33.96 18.56 -36.14
CA ALA A 47 -33.84 18.70 -37.59
C ALA A 47 -34.53 17.57 -38.37
N SER A 48 -34.45 16.33 -37.88
CA SER A 48 -34.97 15.15 -38.58
C SER A 48 -36.44 14.83 -38.30
N GLN A 49 -37.07 15.53 -37.33
CA GLN A 49 -38.41 15.22 -36.79
C GLN A 49 -38.60 13.77 -36.29
N SER A 50 -37.52 13.00 -36.20
CA SER A 50 -37.54 11.61 -35.76
C SER A 50 -37.05 11.52 -34.32
N SER A 51 -37.95 11.14 -33.41
CA SER A 51 -37.63 10.95 -31.99
C SER A 51 -36.56 9.87 -31.75
N ARG A 52 -36.36 8.97 -32.72
CA ARG A 52 -35.40 7.87 -32.63
C ARG A 52 -34.01 8.19 -33.16
N ALA A 53 -33.80 9.33 -33.81
CA ALA A 53 -32.46 9.71 -34.26
C ALA A 53 -31.54 9.90 -33.05
N ARG A 54 -30.40 9.19 -33.03
CA ARG A 54 -29.38 9.30 -31.98
C ARG A 54 -28.00 9.22 -32.59
N ILE A 55 -27.11 10.11 -32.15
CA ILE A 55 -25.68 9.99 -32.43
C ILE A 55 -25.06 9.20 -31.28
N THR A 56 -24.36 8.13 -31.61
CA THR A 56 -23.63 7.34 -30.63
C THR A 56 -22.16 7.72 -30.71
N ALA A 57 -21.76 8.76 -29.97
CA ALA A 57 -20.35 9.08 -29.81
C ALA A 57 -19.69 8.06 -28.88
N GLY A 58 -18.86 7.16 -29.44
CA GLY A 58 -17.97 6.31 -28.67
C GLY A 58 -16.81 7.15 -28.14
N VAL A 59 -16.72 7.35 -26.83
CA VAL A 59 -15.55 7.96 -26.21
C VAL A 59 -14.48 6.89 -26.13
N SER A 60 -13.62 6.81 -27.15
CA SER A 60 -12.37 6.08 -27.01
C SER A 60 -11.40 6.96 -26.22
N PHE A 61 -11.00 6.49 -25.04
CA PHE A 61 -9.87 7.08 -24.35
C PHE A 61 -8.63 6.73 -25.17
N TYR A 62 -8.32 7.56 -26.16
CA TYR A 62 -6.99 7.58 -26.73
C TYR A 62 -6.08 8.11 -25.62
N GLY A 63 -5.57 7.17 -24.82
CA GLY A 63 -4.35 7.39 -24.05
C GLY A 63 -3.29 7.75 -25.08
N LYS A 64 -3.11 9.05 -25.33
CA LYS A 64 -1.92 9.54 -26.00
C LYS A 64 -0.77 9.06 -25.13
N LYS A 65 -0.16 7.92 -25.49
CA LYS A 65 1.29 7.76 -25.32
C LYS A 65 1.84 9.01 -25.97
N LYS A 66 2.22 9.99 -25.16
CA LYS A 66 2.76 11.26 -25.63
C LYS A 66 3.97 10.87 -26.47
N SER A 67 3.79 10.82 -27.79
CA SER A 67 4.91 10.79 -28.71
C SER A 67 5.74 12.00 -28.34
N ALA A 68 7.01 11.73 -28.03
CA ALA A 68 7.93 12.65 -27.39
C ALA A 68 7.99 13.97 -28.17
N ARG A 69 7.24 14.97 -27.72
CA ARG A 69 7.65 16.36 -27.95
C ARG A 69 8.85 16.60 -27.05
N PRO A 70 9.92 17.27 -27.53
CA PRO A 70 11.04 17.63 -26.69
C PRO A 70 10.48 18.44 -25.51
N VAL A 71 10.61 17.84 -24.33
CA VAL A 71 10.08 18.37 -23.08
C VAL A 71 10.95 19.58 -22.73
N THR A 72 10.32 20.73 -22.50
CA THR A 72 11.02 21.87 -21.90
C THR A 72 11.53 21.46 -20.52
N THR A 73 12.78 21.80 -20.23
CA THR A 73 13.55 21.36 -19.04
C THR A 73 12.77 21.52 -17.72
N GLU A 74 11.92 22.53 -17.62
CA GLU A 74 11.06 22.82 -16.46
C GLU A 74 9.93 21.80 -16.23
N ALA A 75 9.25 21.34 -17.29
CA ALA A 75 8.16 20.36 -17.16
C ALA A 75 8.67 18.94 -16.87
N GLN A 76 9.93 18.67 -17.22
CA GLN A 76 10.62 17.43 -16.87
C GLN A 76 11.06 17.43 -15.40
N LYS A 77 11.51 18.60 -14.91
CA LYS A 77 11.89 18.82 -13.51
C LYS A 77 10.70 18.66 -12.57
N GLN A 78 9.55 19.27 -12.86
CA GLN A 78 8.33 19.09 -12.07
C GLN A 78 7.84 17.64 -12.01
N ARG A 79 7.91 16.90 -13.13
CA ARG A 79 7.56 15.46 -13.13
C ARG A 79 8.53 14.61 -12.33
N LEU A 80 9.81 14.95 -12.37
CA LEU A 80 10.84 14.26 -11.60
C LEU A 80 10.65 14.54 -10.10
N GLU A 81 10.34 15.78 -9.72
CA GLU A 81 10.03 16.17 -8.34
C GLU A 81 8.76 15.47 -7.81
N ASP A 82 7.69 15.37 -8.61
CA ASP A 82 6.47 14.62 -8.23
C ASP A 82 6.72 13.11 -8.10
N LEU A 83 7.53 12.52 -8.99
CA LEU A 83 7.91 11.10 -8.93
C LEU A 83 8.82 10.81 -7.73
N ILE A 84 9.81 11.66 -7.48
CA ILE A 84 10.70 11.57 -6.31
C ILE A 84 9.88 11.78 -5.03
N GLY A 85 8.91 12.69 -5.04
CA GLY A 85 7.99 12.92 -3.93
C GLY A 85 7.15 11.67 -3.63
N GLN A 86 6.50 11.08 -4.64
CA GLN A 86 5.68 9.88 -4.47
C GLN A 86 6.48 8.64 -4.08
N ILE A 87 7.65 8.41 -4.69
CA ILE A 87 8.56 7.32 -4.35
C ILE A 87 9.09 7.52 -2.93
N GLY A 88 9.52 8.75 -2.61
CA GLY A 88 10.02 9.13 -1.29
C GLY A 88 8.99 8.89 -0.19
N THR A 89 7.74 9.34 -0.37
CA THR A 89 6.68 9.16 0.64
C THR A 89 6.29 7.70 0.83
N ASN A 90 6.22 6.91 -0.25
CA ASN A 90 5.91 5.48 -0.13
C ASN A 90 7.07 4.69 0.50
N MET A 91 8.31 4.99 0.10
CA MET A 91 9.51 4.35 0.67
C MET A 91 9.66 4.68 2.15
N LEU A 92 9.56 5.95 2.55
CA LEU A 92 9.61 6.38 3.97
C LEU A 92 8.51 5.73 4.81
N PHE A 93 7.30 5.63 4.26
CA PHE A 93 6.19 4.96 4.94
C PHE A 93 6.52 3.48 5.19
N TRP A 94 7.00 2.75 4.18
CA TRP A 94 7.38 1.35 4.36
C TRP A 94 8.61 1.16 5.25
N TYR A 95 9.58 2.08 5.18
CA TYR A 95 10.79 2.04 6.00
C TYR A 95 10.50 2.28 7.49
N SER A 96 9.50 3.12 7.83
CA SER A 96 9.10 3.30 9.23
C SER A 96 8.09 2.27 9.71
N LEU A 97 7.17 1.84 8.83
CA LEU A 97 6.08 0.92 9.18
C LEU A 97 6.60 -0.51 9.34
N ALA A 98 7.48 -0.98 8.46
CA ALA A 98 7.93 -2.37 8.48
C ALA A 98 8.68 -2.74 9.78
N PRO A 99 9.66 -1.96 10.28
CA PRO A 99 10.30 -2.24 11.57
C PRO A 99 9.33 -2.17 12.74
N SER A 100 8.35 -1.26 12.69
CA SER A 100 7.33 -1.11 13.73
C SER A 100 6.42 -2.34 13.80
N LEU A 101 6.01 -2.87 12.64
CA LEU A 101 5.19 -4.08 12.55
C LEU A 101 5.97 -5.32 13.01
N VAL A 102 7.24 -5.44 12.62
CA VAL A 102 8.13 -6.51 13.12
C VAL A 102 8.29 -6.41 14.63
N CYS A 103 8.49 -5.21 15.18
CA CYS A 103 8.56 -5.01 16.62
C CYS A 103 7.27 -5.46 17.32
N MET A 104 6.10 -5.07 16.81
CA MET A 104 4.83 -5.53 17.39
C MET A 104 4.64 -7.04 17.31
N ALA A 105 5.15 -7.70 16.26
CA ALA A 105 5.11 -9.16 16.14
C ALA A 105 6.05 -9.86 17.12
N VAL A 106 7.20 -9.25 17.46
CA VAL A 106 8.18 -9.79 18.43
C VAL A 106 7.72 -9.58 19.88
N CYS A 107 6.95 -8.53 20.16
CA CYS A 107 6.56 -8.17 21.53
C CYS A 107 5.87 -9.31 22.34
N PRO A 108 4.91 -10.08 21.80
CA PRO A 108 4.30 -11.21 22.51
C PRO A 108 5.32 -12.24 23.03
N VAL A 109 6.38 -12.49 22.26
CA VAL A 109 7.46 -13.43 22.62
C VAL A 109 8.26 -12.92 23.83
N VAL A 110 8.35 -11.60 24.01
CA VAL A 110 9.02 -10.98 25.16
C VAL A 110 8.10 -10.91 26.38
N PHE A 111 6.82 -10.62 26.18
CA PHE A 111 5.86 -10.46 27.28
C PHE A 111 5.62 -11.76 28.05
N PHE A 112 5.51 -12.88 27.34
CA PHE A 112 5.21 -14.17 27.97
C PHE A 112 6.20 -14.58 29.07
N PRO A 113 7.54 -14.62 28.82
CA PRO A 113 8.50 -14.99 29.86
C PRO A 113 8.56 -13.98 31.02
N ILE A 114 8.23 -12.72 30.79
CA ILE A 114 8.16 -11.69 31.84
C ILE A 114 6.93 -11.89 32.71
N ALA A 115 5.75 -12.10 32.11
CA ALA A 115 4.52 -12.39 32.82
C ALA A 115 4.67 -13.66 33.67
N GLU A 116 5.35 -14.68 33.14
CA GLU A 116 5.60 -15.92 33.87
C GLU A 116 6.56 -15.74 35.06
N LYS A 117 7.57 -14.86 34.92
CA LYS A 117 8.48 -14.45 35.99
C LYS A 117 7.75 -13.65 37.08
N LEU A 118 6.85 -12.76 36.70
CA LEU A 118 6.05 -11.96 37.65
C LEU A 118 5.03 -12.79 38.42
N CYS A 119 4.43 -13.79 37.77
CA CYS A 119 3.46 -14.70 38.39
C CYS A 119 4.11 -15.85 39.17
N GLY A 120 5.44 -16.02 39.11
CA GLY A 120 6.15 -17.14 39.74
C GLY A 120 5.84 -18.52 39.12
N ALA A 121 5.14 -18.56 37.98
CA ALA A 121 4.72 -19.79 37.33
C ALA A 121 5.91 -20.63 36.86
N ARG A 122 7.01 -19.97 36.45
CA ARG A 122 8.26 -20.64 36.09
C ARG A 122 8.87 -21.41 37.27
N GLU A 123 8.88 -20.82 38.46
CA GLU A 123 9.41 -21.46 39.67
C GLU A 123 8.56 -22.66 40.05
N LEU A 124 7.23 -22.53 39.95
CA LEU A 124 6.29 -23.62 40.16
C LEU A 124 6.54 -24.79 39.21
N GLN A 125 6.79 -24.52 37.92
CA GLN A 125 7.09 -25.55 36.92
C GLN A 125 8.47 -26.20 37.12
N LEU A 126 9.45 -25.47 37.64
CA LEU A 126 10.74 -26.07 37.99
C LEU A 126 10.63 -26.94 39.24
N MET A 127 9.73 -26.60 40.17
CA MET A 127 9.44 -27.42 41.36
C MET A 127 8.75 -28.76 41.03
N THR A 128 8.08 -28.89 39.88
CA THR A 128 7.47 -30.17 39.45
C THR A 128 8.50 -31.17 38.91
N GLY A 129 9.78 -30.80 38.87
CA GLY A 129 10.87 -31.68 38.42
C GLY A 129 11.21 -31.55 36.93
N ILE A 130 10.65 -30.55 36.23
CA ILE A 130 11.03 -30.27 34.84
C ILE A 130 12.44 -29.69 34.81
N SER A 131 13.30 -30.23 33.96
CA SER A 131 14.64 -29.68 33.76
C SER A 131 14.58 -28.30 33.10
N GLY A 132 15.33 -27.33 33.64
CA GLY A 132 15.41 -25.97 33.09
C GLY A 132 15.66 -25.87 31.57
N PRO A 133 16.59 -26.62 30.97
CA PRO A 133 16.81 -26.56 29.52
C PRO A 133 15.64 -27.09 28.71
N LEU A 134 14.93 -28.13 29.21
CA LEU A 134 13.75 -28.65 28.53
C LEU A 134 12.63 -27.60 28.52
N TYR A 135 12.42 -26.91 29.65
CA TYR A 135 11.47 -25.81 29.73
C TYR A 135 11.78 -24.70 28.71
N VAL A 136 13.03 -24.23 28.64
CA VAL A 136 13.43 -23.18 27.67
C VAL A 136 13.27 -23.67 26.22
N ALA A 137 13.66 -24.91 25.92
CA ALA A 137 13.53 -25.47 24.58
C ALA A 137 12.07 -25.61 24.14
N SER A 138 11.18 -26.05 25.04
CA SER A 138 9.75 -26.12 24.77
C SER A 138 9.15 -24.74 24.52
N HIS A 139 9.56 -23.75 25.31
CA HIS A 139 9.13 -22.36 25.15
C HIS A 139 9.56 -21.77 23.81
N PHE A 140 10.83 -21.95 23.47
CA PHE A 140 11.40 -21.53 22.20
C PHE A 140 10.68 -22.18 21.00
N LEU A 141 10.41 -23.48 21.07
CA LEU A 141 9.72 -24.20 20.00
C LEU A 141 8.27 -23.72 19.83
N PHE A 142 7.59 -23.45 20.93
CA PHE A 142 6.23 -22.89 20.90
C PHE A 142 6.21 -21.53 20.21
N ASP A 143 7.13 -20.63 20.57
CA ASP A 143 7.21 -19.30 19.96
C ASP A 143 7.59 -19.37 18.48
N LEU A 144 8.53 -20.24 18.12
CA LEU A 144 8.92 -20.43 16.72
C LEU A 144 7.75 -20.90 15.85
N LEU A 145 6.94 -21.86 16.35
CA LEU A 145 5.83 -22.42 15.60
C LEU A 145 4.63 -21.47 15.55
N PHE A 146 4.17 -20.99 16.70
CA PHE A 146 2.90 -20.25 16.79
C PHE A 146 3.04 -18.76 16.53
N HIS A 147 4.13 -18.14 16.94
CA HIS A 147 4.31 -16.70 16.73
C HIS A 147 4.98 -16.38 15.39
N TYR A 148 5.82 -17.28 14.86
CA TYR A 148 6.52 -17.05 13.59
C TYR A 148 6.01 -17.91 12.43
N LEU A 149 6.06 -19.24 12.54
CA LEU A 149 5.78 -20.11 11.39
C LEU A 149 4.33 -19.98 10.90
N VAL A 150 3.35 -20.03 11.80
CA VAL A 150 1.91 -19.96 11.45
C VAL A 150 1.51 -18.61 10.85
N PRO A 151 1.78 -17.45 11.49
CA PRO A 151 1.37 -16.16 10.95
C PRO A 151 2.13 -15.82 9.67
N PHE A 152 3.42 -16.12 9.62
CA PHE A 152 4.24 -15.81 8.45
C PHE A 152 3.86 -16.67 7.24
N SER A 153 3.58 -17.97 7.43
CA SER A 153 3.06 -18.83 6.35
C SER A 153 1.67 -18.38 5.87
N ALA A 154 0.79 -17.91 6.77
CA ALA A 154 -0.50 -17.35 6.40
C ALA A 154 -0.35 -16.06 5.58
N CYS A 155 0.49 -15.12 6.03
CA CYS A 155 0.80 -13.89 5.30
C CYS A 155 1.42 -14.19 3.92
N PHE A 156 2.31 -15.18 3.86
CA PHE A 156 2.94 -15.63 2.61
C PHE A 156 1.93 -16.22 1.63
N ALA A 157 0.99 -17.04 2.11
CA ALA A 157 -0.07 -17.61 1.27
C ALA A 157 -1.00 -16.52 0.71
N ILE A 158 -1.38 -15.55 1.55
CA ILE A 158 -2.16 -14.38 1.11
C ILE A 158 -1.37 -13.58 0.07
N TYR A 159 -0.11 -13.24 0.36
CA TYR A 159 0.73 -12.47 -0.56
C TYR A 159 0.87 -13.15 -1.93
N SER A 160 1.13 -14.46 -1.94
CA SER A 160 1.25 -15.26 -3.17
C SER A 160 -0.05 -15.33 -3.97
N PHE A 161 -1.20 -15.31 -3.30
CA PHE A 161 -2.51 -15.30 -3.95
C PHE A 161 -2.82 -13.94 -4.61
N TRP A 162 -2.47 -12.83 -3.95
CA TRP A 162 -2.74 -11.48 -4.46
C TRP A 162 -1.74 -11.02 -5.53
N TYR A 163 -0.50 -11.52 -5.50
CA TYR A 163 0.58 -11.10 -6.39
C TYR A 163 1.16 -12.28 -7.18
N ALA A 164 0.32 -12.87 -8.03
CA ALA A 164 0.70 -14.03 -8.86
C ALA A 164 1.80 -13.72 -9.91
N ASP A 165 2.08 -12.44 -10.18
CA ASP A 165 3.09 -12.01 -11.15
C ASP A 165 4.52 -11.97 -10.59
N LEU A 166 4.73 -12.19 -9.29
CA LEU A 166 6.09 -12.26 -8.74
C LEU A 166 6.78 -13.58 -9.07
N GLU A 167 8.07 -13.49 -9.38
CA GLU A 167 8.90 -14.68 -9.59
C GLU A 167 8.94 -15.53 -8.31
N PHE A 168 8.51 -16.78 -8.42
CA PHE A 168 8.46 -17.74 -7.32
C PHE A 168 9.79 -17.84 -6.55
N THR A 169 10.92 -17.73 -7.25
CA THR A 169 12.28 -17.73 -6.68
C THR A 169 12.50 -16.59 -5.68
N THR A 170 12.07 -15.37 -6.00
CA THR A 170 12.21 -14.21 -5.13
C THR A 170 11.37 -14.34 -3.86
N VAL A 171 10.14 -14.84 -4.03
CA VAL A 171 9.18 -15.03 -2.95
C VAL A 171 9.66 -16.10 -1.97
N VAL A 172 10.18 -17.23 -2.47
CA VAL A 172 10.77 -18.27 -1.63
C VAL A 172 12.05 -17.79 -0.94
N ALA A 173 12.90 -17.01 -1.61
CA ALA A 173 14.12 -16.48 -1.00
C ALA A 173 13.81 -15.58 0.21
N VAL A 174 12.83 -14.66 0.07
CA VAL A 174 12.36 -13.81 1.18
C VAL A 174 11.81 -14.66 2.33
N TYR A 175 11.04 -15.71 2.00
CA TYR A 175 10.50 -16.62 3.00
C TYR A 175 11.59 -17.32 3.82
N VAL A 176 12.63 -17.83 3.14
CA VAL A 176 13.78 -18.50 3.79
C VAL A 176 14.58 -17.52 4.65
N ILE A 177 14.83 -16.30 4.17
CA ILE A 177 15.57 -15.28 4.92
C ILE A 177 14.84 -14.91 6.22
N VAL A 178 13.52 -14.71 6.15
CA VAL A 178 12.73 -14.35 7.33
C VAL A 178 12.64 -15.52 8.32
N LEU A 179 12.50 -16.76 7.83
CA LEU A 179 12.57 -17.95 8.68
C LEU A 179 13.94 -18.12 9.35
N ALA A 180 15.04 -17.78 8.66
CA ALA A 180 16.37 -17.83 9.24
C ALA A 180 16.59 -16.73 10.30
N PHE A 181 15.93 -15.58 10.15
CA PHE A 181 16.00 -14.48 11.11
C PHE A 181 15.18 -14.73 12.39
N ALA A 182 14.03 -15.40 12.28
CA ALA A 182 13.12 -15.69 13.40
C ALA A 182 13.80 -16.28 14.66
N PRO A 183 14.62 -17.35 14.60
CA PRO A 183 15.25 -17.91 15.78
C PRO A 183 16.23 -16.95 16.46
N VAL A 184 16.91 -16.10 15.68
CA VAL A 184 17.83 -15.08 16.22
C VAL A 184 17.06 -14.01 16.97
N ALA A 185 15.97 -13.51 16.38
CA ALA A 185 15.11 -12.51 17.01
C ALA A 185 14.46 -13.03 18.32
N ILE A 186 14.05 -14.31 18.35
CA ILE A 186 13.54 -14.95 19.57
C ILE A 186 14.66 -15.04 20.62
N PHE A 187 15.86 -15.47 20.25
CA PHE A 187 16.97 -15.56 21.20
C PHE A 187 17.31 -14.21 21.82
N GLU A 188 17.36 -13.15 21.02
CA GLU A 188 17.55 -11.78 21.49
C GLU A 188 16.41 -11.32 22.42
N ALA A 189 15.17 -11.63 22.08
CA ALA A 189 14.00 -11.34 22.92
C ALA A 189 14.09 -12.01 24.30
N TYR A 190 14.52 -13.28 24.36
CA TYR A 190 14.69 -14.00 25.62
C TYR A 190 15.85 -13.45 26.47
N LEU A 191 16.96 -13.05 25.83
CA LEU A 191 18.05 -12.35 26.51
C LEU A 191 17.56 -11.03 27.11
N LEU A 192 16.81 -10.25 26.34
CA LEU A 192 16.24 -8.98 26.80
C LEU A 192 15.27 -9.19 27.98
N ALA A 193 14.38 -10.18 27.88
CA ALA A 193 13.44 -10.54 28.94
C ALA A 193 14.13 -10.99 30.24
N HIS A 194 15.34 -11.55 30.16
CA HIS A 194 16.10 -11.95 31.34
C HIS A 194 16.48 -10.74 32.22
N PHE A 195 16.96 -9.67 31.59
CA PHE A 195 17.44 -8.47 32.27
C PHE A 195 16.33 -7.51 32.68
N LEU A 196 15.14 -7.66 32.12
CA LEU A 196 14.03 -6.77 32.38
C LEU A 196 13.11 -7.32 33.48
N HIS A 197 12.57 -6.38 34.25
CA HIS A 197 11.70 -6.64 35.40
C HIS A 197 10.32 -5.99 35.27
N SER A 198 10.04 -5.38 34.11
CA SER A 198 8.78 -4.73 33.80
C SER A 198 8.40 -4.98 32.35
N GLU A 199 7.13 -5.31 32.13
CA GLU A 199 6.53 -5.49 30.81
C GLU A 199 6.67 -4.24 29.94
N ALA A 200 6.44 -3.04 30.50
CA ALA A 200 6.59 -1.78 29.80
C ALA A 200 8.05 -1.48 29.40
N GLY A 201 9.01 -1.86 30.25
CA GLY A 201 10.43 -1.73 29.96
C GLY A 201 10.87 -2.63 28.80
N ALA A 202 10.35 -3.85 28.76
CA ALA A 202 10.60 -4.80 27.67
C ALA A 202 10.05 -4.37 26.33
N PHE A 203 8.82 -3.87 26.32
CA PHE A 203 8.25 -3.27 25.12
C PHE A 203 9.10 -2.11 24.61
N THR A 204 9.49 -1.20 25.51
CA THR A 204 10.27 0.00 25.14
C THR A 204 11.66 -0.36 24.63
N CYS A 205 12.36 -1.29 25.28
CA CYS A 205 13.68 -1.74 24.83
C CYS A 205 13.63 -2.47 23.49
N ALA A 206 12.65 -3.36 23.28
CA ALA A 206 12.45 -4.00 21.97
C ALA A 206 12.19 -2.95 20.87
N LEU A 207 11.34 -1.96 21.15
CA LEU A 207 11.03 -0.89 20.21
C LEU A 207 12.28 -0.06 19.87
N VAL A 208 13.09 0.30 20.87
CA VAL A 208 14.36 1.00 20.64
C VAL A 208 15.34 0.18 19.81
N VAL A 209 15.51 -1.12 20.12
CA VAL A 209 16.45 -1.99 19.38
C VAL A 209 16.02 -2.18 17.93
N PHE A 210 14.75 -2.51 17.69
CA PHE A 210 14.27 -2.79 16.33
C PHE A 210 14.03 -1.52 15.50
N VAL A 211 13.60 -0.41 16.11
CA VAL A 211 13.40 0.85 15.38
C VAL A 211 14.71 1.60 15.16
N ILE A 212 15.63 1.64 16.12
CA ILE A 212 16.91 2.34 15.92
C ILE A 212 17.90 1.45 15.16
N GLY A 213 17.98 0.16 15.49
CA GLY A 213 18.85 -0.79 14.79
C GLY A 213 18.45 -1.00 13.33
N GLY A 214 17.14 -1.01 13.03
CA GLY A 214 16.62 -1.13 11.67
C GLY A 214 16.71 0.15 10.85
N ASN A 215 16.87 1.32 11.47
CA ASN A 215 16.91 2.63 10.79
C ASN A 215 18.33 3.18 10.59
N ASN A 216 19.40 2.40 10.81
CA ASN A 216 20.75 2.89 10.53
C ASN A 216 20.92 3.11 9.02
N PRO A 217 21.08 4.36 8.54
CA PRO A 217 21.18 4.67 7.12
C PRO A 217 22.59 4.42 6.57
N THR A 218 23.34 3.50 7.16
CA THR A 218 24.75 3.25 6.82
C THR A 218 24.95 1.80 6.44
N THR A 219 24.66 1.48 5.19
CA THR A 219 25.50 0.67 4.29
C THR A 219 24.85 0.62 2.92
N GLU A 220 25.49 1.34 1.99
CA GLU A 220 25.40 1.29 0.51
C GLU A 220 24.23 2.00 -0.20
#